data_AF-A0A9P1IN28-F1
#
_entry.id   AF-A0A9P1IN28-F1
#
_cell.length_a   1.000
_cell.length_b   1.000
_cell.length_c   1.000
_cell.angle_alpha   90.00
_cell.angle_beta   90.00
_cell.angle_gamma   90.00
#
_symmetry.space_group_name_H-M   'P 1'
#
loop_
_entity.id
_entity.type
_entity.pdbx_description
1 polymer ?
#
loop_
_entity_poly.entity_id
_entity_poly.type
_entity_poly.pdbx_seq_one_letter_code
_entity_poly.pdbx_strand_id
1 'polypeptide(L)'
;MLPFGFFVYLFLGLCQLFISSFLLTTILVKLRLRQKYSIFAVKFIVDIIVAILLISLSFLDRHSDERTCNATLVISTSIPLLQVLLLLCEVIDWSLAAFSPVYFHHSSLFTRILPFLAGAVCYAVILVALVVIDMTTDNTQCIDSPEASAVTQAYDFSLAITTVCVLGLAVLLHKNLNGAYFKPVMLHFIATLFLEEFPLITCILLKYSNNNSAIIAADVTNWLVCVHSSLHSAYFIYNHQDYRESAVQLFSKLLHNRER
;
A
#
# COMPACT_ATOMS: atom_id res chain seq x y z
N MET A 1 -16.06 20.24 16.83
CA MET A 1 -14.60 20.09 16.95
C MET A 1 -14.23 18.90 16.08
N LEU A 2 -13.36 19.07 15.06
CA LEU A 2 -13.02 17.97 14.17
C LEU A 2 -12.17 16.93 14.93
N PRO A 3 -12.44 15.61 14.78
CA PRO A 3 -11.70 14.58 15.51
C PRO A 3 -10.23 14.55 15.07
N PHE A 4 -9.30 14.22 15.96
CA PHE A 4 -7.86 14.16 15.64
C PHE A 4 -7.56 13.30 14.40
N GLY A 5 -8.28 12.19 14.24
CA GLY A 5 -8.16 11.31 13.07
C GLY A 5 -8.45 12.01 11.73
N PHE A 6 -9.34 13.00 11.70
CA PHE A 6 -9.61 13.82 10.50
C PHE A 6 -8.32 14.43 9.95
N PHE A 7 -7.57 15.11 10.81
CA PHE A 7 -6.38 15.85 10.41
C PHE A 7 -5.26 14.92 9.96
N VAL A 8 -5.09 13.78 10.64
CA VAL A 8 -4.06 12.80 10.29
C VAL A 8 -4.35 12.16 8.94
N TYR A 9 -5.57 11.67 8.72
CA TYR A 9 -5.98 11.08 7.45
C TYR A 9 -5.86 12.05 6.28
N LEU A 10 -6.33 13.28 6.45
CA LEU A 10 -6.25 14.32 5.42
C LEU A 10 -4.80 14.68 5.11
N PHE A 11 -3.97 14.90 6.14
CA PHE A 11 -2.57 15.26 5.97
C PHE A 11 -1.78 14.16 5.25
N LEU A 12 -1.86 12.92 5.75
CA LEU A 12 -1.15 11.78 5.16
C LEU A 12 -1.63 11.52 3.73
N GLY A 13 -2.94 11.55 3.51
CA GLY A 13 -3.54 11.39 2.18
C GLY A 13 -3.08 12.46 1.19
N LEU A 14 -3.05 13.73 1.57
CA LEU A 14 -2.57 14.81 0.70
C LEU A 14 -1.07 14.70 0.41
N CYS A 15 -0.25 14.38 1.42
CA CYS A 15 1.18 14.15 1.23
C CYS A 15 1.44 13.01 0.24
N GLN A 16 0.79 11.86 0.47
CA GLN A 16 0.92 10.68 -0.38
C GLN A 16 0.44 10.98 -1.81
N LEU A 17 -0.72 11.63 -1.96
CA LEU A 17 -1.27 12.01 -3.26
C LEU A 17 -0.28 12.89 -4.03
N PHE A 18 0.28 13.90 -3.38
CA PHE A 18 1.25 14.81 -3.99
C PHE A 18 2.52 14.08 -4.41
N ILE A 19 3.13 13.31 -3.50
CA ILE A 19 4.36 12.57 -3.76
C ILE A 19 4.14 11.59 -4.92
N SER A 20 3.15 10.71 -4.83
CA SER A 20 2.93 9.68 -5.84
C SER A 20 2.52 10.24 -7.19
N SER A 21 1.73 11.33 -7.23
CA SER A 21 1.39 12.01 -8.48
C SER A 21 2.60 12.64 -9.15
N PHE A 22 3.49 13.27 -8.38
CA PHE A 22 4.71 13.87 -8.89
C PHE A 22 5.67 12.81 -9.46
N LEU A 23 5.81 11.69 -8.76
CA LEU A 23 6.64 10.56 -9.20
C LEU A 23 6.06 9.88 -10.44
N LEU A 24 4.75 9.64 -10.47
CA LEU A 24 4.10 9.11 -11.66
C LEU A 24 4.29 10.03 -12.87
N THR A 25 4.10 11.35 -12.68
CA THR A 25 4.31 12.35 -13.74
C THR A 25 5.75 12.32 -14.27
N THR A 26 6.74 12.16 -13.40
CA THR A 26 8.16 12.07 -13.77
C THR A 26 8.43 10.89 -14.71
N ILE A 27 7.83 9.72 -14.42
CA ILE A 27 7.93 8.54 -15.30
C ILE A 27 7.19 8.78 -16.63
N LEU A 28 5.99 9.35 -16.58
CA LEU A 28 5.17 9.54 -17.77
C LEU A 28 5.78 10.55 -18.74
N VAL A 29 6.40 11.62 -18.26
CA VAL A 29 6.99 12.66 -19.13
C VAL A 29 8.30 12.21 -19.79
N LYS A 30 9.08 11.36 -19.12
CA LYS A 30 10.41 10.94 -19.62
C LYS A 30 10.37 9.53 -20.22
N LEU A 31 10.41 9.44 -21.55
CA LEU A 31 10.32 8.18 -22.30
C LEU A 31 11.35 7.12 -21.87
N ARG A 32 12.58 7.54 -21.54
CA ARG A 32 13.65 6.66 -21.03
C ARG A 32 13.31 6.06 -19.66
N LEU A 33 12.68 6.82 -18.76
CA LEU A 33 12.26 6.32 -17.46
C LEU A 33 11.08 5.37 -17.60
N ARG A 34 10.15 5.66 -18.52
CA ARG A 34 9.00 4.79 -18.80
C ARG A 34 9.42 3.37 -19.15
N GLN A 35 10.43 3.20 -19.99
CA GLN A 35 10.91 1.88 -20.39
C GLN A 35 11.54 1.08 -19.23
N LYS A 36 12.26 1.77 -18.32
CA LYS A 36 12.96 1.12 -17.20
C LYS A 36 12.09 0.89 -15.97
N TYR A 37 11.18 1.83 -15.68
CA TYR A 37 10.48 1.93 -14.40
C TYR A 37 8.96 1.79 -14.55
N SER A 38 8.45 1.25 -15.67
CA SER A 38 7.00 1.12 -15.88
C SER A 38 6.29 0.30 -14.80
N ILE A 39 6.97 -0.64 -14.16
CA ILE A 39 6.40 -1.42 -13.04
C ILE A 39 6.15 -0.51 -11.83
N PHE A 40 7.03 0.44 -11.56
CA PHE A 40 6.83 1.44 -10.50
C PHE A 40 5.69 2.41 -10.81
N ALA A 41 5.29 2.57 -12.08
CA ALA A 41 4.08 3.34 -12.40
C ALA A 41 2.83 2.68 -11.80
N VAL A 42 2.75 1.35 -11.78
CA VAL A 42 1.64 0.62 -11.14
C VAL A 42 1.62 0.89 -9.64
N LYS A 43 2.79 0.86 -8.99
CA LYS A 43 2.93 1.23 -7.58
C LYS A 43 2.40 2.63 -7.30
N PHE A 44 2.85 3.65 -8.04
CA PHE A 44 2.40 5.01 -7.80
C PHE A 44 0.90 5.21 -8.05
N ILE A 45 0.30 4.46 -8.99
CA ILE A 45 -1.16 4.45 -9.18
C ILE A 45 -1.85 3.88 -7.95
N VAL A 46 -1.38 2.74 -7.42
CA VAL A 46 -1.92 2.14 -6.20
C VAL A 46 -1.78 3.09 -5.01
N ASP A 47 -0.64 3.77 -4.89
CA ASP A 47 -0.40 4.76 -3.85
C ASP A 47 -1.34 5.97 -3.94
N ILE A 48 -1.66 6.42 -5.15
CA ILE A 48 -2.68 7.46 -5.39
C ILE A 48 -4.06 6.96 -4.97
N ILE A 49 -4.42 5.71 -5.28
CA ILE A 49 -5.68 5.11 -4.84
C ILE A 49 -5.74 5.08 -3.31
N VAL A 50 -4.68 4.60 -2.64
CA VAL A 50 -4.61 4.63 -1.17
C VAL A 50 -4.72 6.04 -0.61
N ALA A 51 -4.08 7.02 -1.24
CA ALA A 51 -4.20 8.41 -0.82
C ALA A 51 -5.65 8.92 -0.90
N ILE A 52 -6.38 8.59 -1.97
CA ILE A 52 -7.80 8.93 -2.12
C ILE A 52 -8.65 8.22 -1.05
N LEU A 53 -8.35 6.96 -0.74
CA LEU A 53 -9.05 6.20 0.30
C LEU A 53 -8.82 6.82 1.69
N LEU A 54 -7.60 7.22 2.02
CA LEU A 54 -7.26 7.93 3.26
C LEU A 54 -7.99 9.27 3.36
N ILE A 55 -7.99 10.07 2.28
CA ILE A 55 -8.74 11.33 2.25
C ILE A 55 -10.23 11.04 2.44
N SER A 56 -10.77 9.99 1.82
CA SER A 56 -12.18 9.60 1.97
C SER A 56 -12.52 9.28 3.43
N LEU A 57 -11.65 8.53 4.14
CA LEU A 57 -11.80 8.26 5.57
C LEU A 57 -11.83 9.52 6.44
N SER A 58 -11.15 10.60 6.02
CA SER A 58 -11.22 11.86 6.77
C SER A 58 -12.62 12.49 6.74
N PHE A 59 -13.43 12.24 5.71
CA PHE A 59 -14.76 12.84 5.56
C PHE A 59 -15.92 11.95 6.03
N LEU A 60 -15.66 10.68 6.34
CA LEU A 60 -16.68 9.74 6.79
C LEU A 60 -16.74 9.69 8.31
N ASP A 61 -17.92 9.98 8.87
CA ASP A 61 -18.18 9.81 10.29
C ASP A 61 -18.84 8.45 10.52
N ARG A 62 -18.07 7.48 11.04
CA ARG A 62 -18.56 6.12 11.28
C ARG A 62 -19.70 6.02 12.31
N HIS A 63 -19.98 7.09 13.05
CA HIS A 63 -21.08 7.14 14.01
C HIS A 63 -22.35 7.82 13.46
N SER A 64 -22.34 8.30 12.22
CA SER A 64 -23.50 9.01 11.65
C SER A 64 -24.66 8.06 11.35
N ASP A 65 -24.37 6.96 10.65
CA ASP A 65 -25.34 5.98 10.19
C ASP A 65 -24.64 4.69 9.75
N GLU A 66 -25.43 3.61 9.66
CA GLU A 66 -24.96 2.26 9.39
C GLU A 66 -24.28 2.12 8.02
N ARG A 67 -24.76 2.85 7.01
CA ARG A 67 -24.17 2.82 5.67
C ARG A 67 -22.80 3.48 5.67
N THR A 68 -22.65 4.60 6.37
CA THR A 68 -21.38 5.31 6.53
C THR A 68 -20.39 4.50 7.35
N CYS A 69 -20.84 3.81 8.40
CA CYS A 69 -20.03 2.85 9.17
C CYS A 69 -19.48 1.73 8.27
N ASN A 70 -20.35 1.05 7.53
CA ASN A 70 -19.96 -0.02 6.61
C ASN A 70 -19.00 0.46 5.52
N ALA A 71 -19.26 1.62 4.92
CA ALA A 71 -18.34 2.22 3.95
C ALA A 71 -16.96 2.52 4.56
N THR A 72 -16.93 3.01 5.80
CA THR A 72 -15.68 3.28 6.52
C THR A 72 -14.88 2.00 6.74
N LEU A 73 -15.54 0.90 7.13
CA LEU A 73 -14.89 -0.40 7.31
C LEU A 73 -14.31 -0.95 6.00
N VAL A 74 -15.09 -0.91 4.91
CA VAL A 74 -14.63 -1.36 3.58
C VAL A 74 -13.42 -0.56 3.14
N ILE A 75 -13.46 0.76 3.27
CA ILE A 75 -12.33 1.61 2.89
C ILE A 75 -11.13 1.34 3.80
N SER A 76 -11.32 1.26 5.11
CA SER A 76 -10.26 1.02 6.08
C SER A 76 -9.55 -0.31 5.82
N THR A 77 -10.28 -1.40 5.64
CA THR A 77 -9.66 -2.72 5.44
C THR A 77 -9.05 -2.89 4.05
N SER A 78 -9.54 -2.13 3.06
CA SER A 78 -9.00 -2.13 1.70
C SER A 78 -7.59 -1.57 1.59
N ILE A 79 -7.24 -0.59 2.43
CA ILE A 79 -5.93 0.10 2.40
C ILE A 79 -4.77 -0.89 2.61
N PRO A 80 -4.69 -1.63 3.74
CA PRO A 80 -3.63 -2.60 3.93
C PRO A 80 -3.69 -3.71 2.90
N LEU A 81 -4.89 -4.22 2.56
CA LEU A 81 -5.02 -5.32 1.60
C LEU A 81 -4.43 -4.97 0.22
N LEU A 82 -4.70 -3.76 -0.26
CA LEU A 82 -4.19 -3.28 -1.54
C LEU A 82 -2.66 -3.13 -1.51
N GLN A 83 -2.10 -2.61 -0.42
CA GLN A 83 -0.66 -2.41 -0.26
C GLN A 83 0.11 -3.71 -0.11
N VAL A 84 -0.39 -4.67 0.66
CA VAL A 84 0.29 -5.95 0.86
C VAL A 84 0.20 -6.85 -0.38
N LEU A 85 -0.85 -6.75 -1.18
CA LEU A 85 -0.93 -7.42 -2.49
C LEU A 85 0.06 -6.83 -3.48
N LEU A 86 0.23 -5.51 -3.48
CA LEU A 86 1.27 -4.86 -4.27
C LEU A 86 2.67 -5.32 -3.81
N LEU A 87 2.91 -5.36 -2.50
CA LEU A 87 4.16 -5.84 -1.92
C LEU A 87 4.45 -7.29 -2.32
N LEU A 88 3.45 -8.17 -2.29
CA LEU A 88 3.60 -9.56 -2.74
C LEU A 88 4.07 -9.62 -4.20
N CYS A 89 3.49 -8.81 -5.07
CA CYS A 89 3.91 -8.73 -6.48
C CYS A 89 5.37 -8.26 -6.62
N GLU A 90 5.78 -7.29 -5.80
CA GLU A 90 7.17 -6.79 -5.77
C GLU A 90 8.15 -7.86 -5.26
N VAL A 91 7.81 -8.58 -4.20
CA VAL A 91 8.63 -9.68 -3.66
C VAL A 91 8.78 -10.80 -4.69
N ILE A 92 7.73 -11.12 -5.46
CA ILE A 92 7.81 -12.08 -6.57
C ILE A 92 8.75 -11.57 -7.68
N ASP A 93 8.62 -10.31 -8.10
CA ASP A 93 9.50 -9.72 -9.14
C ASP A 93 10.98 -9.75 -8.70
N TRP A 94 11.26 -9.39 -7.45
CA TRP A 94 12.62 -9.43 -6.89
C TRP A 94 13.14 -10.85 -6.72
N SER A 95 12.27 -11.79 -6.37
CA SER A 95 12.62 -13.21 -6.31
C SER A 95 12.99 -13.74 -7.69
N LEU A 96 12.23 -13.41 -8.73
CA LEU A 96 12.59 -13.78 -10.09
C LEU A 96 13.91 -13.15 -10.54
N ALA A 97 14.15 -11.89 -10.20
CA ALA A 97 15.42 -11.22 -10.49
C ALA A 97 16.61 -11.89 -9.79
N ALA A 98 16.46 -12.26 -8.52
CA ALA A 98 17.53 -12.81 -7.70
C ALA A 98 17.78 -14.31 -7.93
N PHE A 99 16.74 -15.10 -8.22
CA PHE A 99 16.84 -16.56 -8.38
C PHE A 99 16.88 -17.02 -9.83
N SER A 100 16.30 -16.25 -10.75
CA SER A 100 16.17 -16.61 -12.16
C SER A 100 16.60 -15.46 -13.10
N PRO A 101 17.82 -14.92 -12.96
CA PRO A 101 18.23 -13.68 -13.64
C PRO A 101 18.19 -13.78 -15.17
N VAL A 102 18.52 -14.94 -15.74
CA VAL A 102 18.48 -15.15 -17.21
C VAL A 102 17.05 -14.99 -17.74
N TYR A 103 16.08 -15.65 -17.11
CA TYR A 103 14.67 -15.52 -17.48
C TYR A 103 14.16 -14.09 -17.26
N PHE A 104 14.60 -13.45 -16.19
CA PHE A 104 14.22 -12.08 -15.87
C PHE A 104 14.68 -11.08 -16.94
N HIS A 105 15.91 -11.20 -17.44
CA HIS A 105 16.44 -10.32 -18.49
C HIS A 105 15.79 -10.51 -19.87
N HIS A 106 15.28 -11.71 -20.17
CA HIS A 106 14.55 -11.99 -21.40
C HIS A 106 13.04 -11.75 -21.30
N SER A 107 12.54 -11.52 -20.08
CA SER A 107 11.12 -11.29 -19.84
C SER A 107 10.67 -9.96 -20.44
N SER A 108 9.54 -9.98 -21.14
CA SER A 108 8.91 -8.75 -21.63
C SER A 108 8.39 -7.92 -20.45
N LEU A 109 8.29 -6.60 -20.63
CA LEU A 109 7.69 -5.71 -19.63
C LEU A 109 6.26 -6.14 -19.27
N PHE A 110 5.48 -6.60 -20.26
CA PHE A 110 4.11 -7.07 -20.05
C PHE A 110 4.07 -8.30 -19.13
N THR A 111 4.96 -9.26 -19.34
CA THR A 111 5.08 -10.46 -18.49
C THR A 111 5.41 -10.08 -17.04
N ARG A 112 6.23 -9.05 -16.83
CA ARG A 112 6.55 -8.55 -15.49
C ARG A 112 5.42 -7.76 -14.83
N ILE A 113 4.51 -7.17 -15.60
CA ILE A 113 3.31 -6.47 -15.09
C ILE A 113 2.18 -7.46 -14.75
N LEU A 114 2.17 -8.65 -15.35
CA LEU A 114 1.10 -9.64 -15.18
C LEU A 114 0.80 -10.01 -13.71
N PRO A 115 1.80 -10.22 -12.82
CA PRO A 115 1.54 -10.47 -11.40
C PRO A 115 0.76 -9.33 -10.74
N PHE A 116 1.03 -8.08 -11.10
CA PHE A 116 0.33 -6.91 -10.57
C PHE A 116 -1.13 -6.84 -11.04
N LEU A 117 -1.38 -7.18 -12.31
CA LEU A 117 -2.75 -7.29 -12.83
C LEU A 117 -3.53 -8.40 -12.12
N ALA A 118 -2.90 -9.56 -11.91
CA ALA A 118 -3.49 -10.65 -11.15
C ALA A 118 -3.77 -10.22 -9.71
N GLY A 119 -2.84 -9.55 -9.04
CA GLY A 119 -3.02 -8.99 -7.70
C GLY A 119 -4.19 -8.03 -7.61
N ALA A 120 -4.36 -7.13 -8.59
CA ALA A 120 -5.50 -6.21 -8.65
C ALA A 120 -6.85 -6.94 -8.82
N VAL A 121 -6.89 -8.00 -9.64
CA VAL A 121 -8.08 -8.86 -9.78
C VAL A 121 -8.37 -9.60 -8.48
N CYS A 122 -7.36 -10.19 -7.84
CA CYS A 122 -7.50 -10.87 -6.55
C CYS A 122 -8.04 -9.92 -5.47
N TYR A 123 -7.52 -8.70 -5.38
CA TYR A 123 -8.02 -7.66 -4.49
C TYR A 123 -9.52 -7.41 -4.70
N ALA A 124 -9.94 -7.18 -5.95
CA ALA A 124 -11.33 -6.90 -6.26
C ALA A 124 -12.26 -8.07 -5.89
N VAL A 125 -11.84 -9.31 -6.18
CA VAL A 125 -12.61 -10.51 -5.83
C VAL A 125 -12.76 -10.66 -4.32
N ILE A 126 -11.68 -10.52 -3.56
CA ILE A 126 -11.71 -10.63 -2.09
C ILE A 126 -12.65 -9.57 -1.50
N LEU A 127 -12.51 -8.30 -1.89
CA LEU A 127 -13.36 -7.25 -1.34
C LEU A 127 -14.83 -7.44 -1.71
N VAL A 128 -15.14 -7.76 -2.97
CA VAL A 128 -16.53 -7.99 -3.38
C VAL A 128 -17.13 -9.16 -2.59
N ALA A 129 -16.38 -10.26 -2.43
CA ALA A 129 -16.85 -11.41 -1.66
C ALA A 129 -17.15 -11.04 -0.20
N LEU A 130 -16.24 -10.32 0.47
CA LEU A 130 -16.42 -9.91 1.86
C LEU A 130 -17.61 -8.96 2.03
N VAL A 131 -17.79 -8.00 1.11
CA VAL A 131 -18.95 -7.09 1.13
C VAL A 131 -20.25 -7.86 0.93
N VAL A 132 -20.29 -8.81 -0.02
CA VAL A 132 -21.50 -9.63 -0.26
C VAL A 132 -21.82 -10.46 0.98
N ILE A 133 -20.84 -11.13 1.58
CA ILE A 133 -21.03 -11.90 2.82
C ILE A 133 -21.60 -11.01 3.91
N ASP A 134 -21.00 -9.85 4.14
CA ASP A 134 -21.43 -8.91 5.18
C ASP A 134 -22.87 -8.43 4.97
N MET A 135 -23.25 -8.10 3.73
CA MET A 135 -24.61 -7.68 3.38
C MET A 135 -25.67 -8.80 3.47
N THR A 136 -25.25 -10.06 3.39
CA THR A 136 -26.17 -11.23 3.38
C THR A 136 -26.24 -11.96 4.71
N THR A 137 -25.38 -11.62 5.68
CA THR A 137 -25.37 -12.24 7.01
C THR A 137 -26.20 -11.40 7.96
N ASP A 138 -27.06 -12.03 8.76
CA ASP A 138 -27.80 -11.37 9.86
C ASP A 138 -26.84 -11.03 11.01
N ASN A 139 -25.94 -10.08 10.78
CA ASN A 139 -24.96 -9.61 11.75
C ASN A 139 -25.53 -8.48 12.61
N THR A 140 -24.90 -8.28 13.77
CA THR A 140 -25.05 -7.09 14.59
C THR A 140 -24.70 -5.83 13.78
N GLN A 141 -25.39 -4.72 14.06
CA GLN A 141 -25.17 -3.45 13.34
C GLN A 141 -23.72 -3.00 13.47
N CYS A 142 -23.13 -2.50 12.37
CA CYS A 142 -21.76 -1.99 12.32
C CYS A 142 -21.51 -0.91 13.37
N ILE A 143 -22.49 -0.05 13.62
CA ILE A 143 -22.36 0.99 14.65
C ILE A 143 -22.13 0.38 16.04
N ASP A 144 -22.78 -0.75 16.34
CA ASP A 144 -22.72 -1.40 17.65
C ASP A 144 -21.49 -2.29 17.82
N SER A 145 -21.07 -2.97 16.74
CA SER A 145 -19.94 -3.92 16.76
C SER A 145 -19.18 -3.94 15.42
N PRO A 146 -18.43 -2.89 15.08
CA PRO A 146 -17.78 -2.77 13.78
C PRO A 146 -16.74 -3.89 13.53
N GLU A 147 -16.14 -4.45 14.58
CA GLU A 147 -15.20 -5.57 14.54
C GLU A 147 -15.84 -6.91 14.14
N ALA A 148 -17.17 -7.04 14.24
CA ALA A 148 -17.90 -8.27 13.90
C ALA A 148 -18.19 -8.40 12.39
N SER A 149 -18.06 -7.31 11.63
CA SER A 149 -18.29 -7.30 10.18
C SER A 149 -17.36 -8.28 9.46
N ALA A 150 -17.89 -9.01 8.47
CA ALA A 150 -17.11 -9.91 7.64
C ALA A 150 -16.00 -9.16 6.88
N VAL A 151 -16.22 -7.89 6.54
CA VAL A 151 -15.26 -7.01 5.87
C VAL A 151 -13.96 -6.87 6.66
N THR A 152 -14.00 -6.97 7.99
CA THR A 152 -12.81 -6.91 8.85
C THR A 152 -11.91 -8.14 8.71
N GLN A 153 -12.37 -9.23 8.07
CA GLN A 153 -11.53 -10.38 7.74
C GLN A 153 -10.46 -10.05 6.69
N ALA A 154 -10.61 -8.94 5.94
CA ALA A 154 -9.55 -8.46 5.07
C ALA A 154 -8.25 -8.14 5.82
N TYR A 155 -8.29 -7.79 7.12
CA TYR A 155 -7.06 -7.67 7.92
C TYR A 155 -6.36 -9.01 8.10
N ASP A 156 -7.11 -10.09 8.32
CA ASP A 156 -6.57 -11.45 8.49
C ASP A 156 -5.88 -11.91 7.20
N PHE A 157 -6.51 -11.68 6.04
CA PHE A 157 -5.88 -11.90 4.74
C PHE A 157 -4.64 -11.03 4.54
N SER A 158 -4.72 -9.75 4.94
CA SER A 158 -3.59 -8.83 4.82
C SER A 158 -2.39 -9.31 5.63
N LEU A 159 -2.61 -9.76 6.87
CA LEU A 159 -1.55 -10.32 7.70
C LEU A 159 -0.93 -11.56 7.06
N ALA A 160 -1.74 -12.51 6.62
CA ALA A 160 -1.25 -13.73 6.00
C ALA A 160 -0.34 -13.44 4.79
N ILE A 161 -0.76 -12.51 3.93
CA ILE A 161 0.04 -12.07 2.77
C ILE A 161 1.31 -11.34 3.22
N THR A 162 1.22 -10.46 4.21
CA THR A 162 2.36 -9.71 4.75
C THR A 162 3.42 -10.66 5.31
N THR A 163 3.02 -11.67 6.09
CA THR A 163 3.95 -12.68 6.63
C THR A 163 4.67 -13.43 5.51
N VAL A 164 3.95 -13.81 4.44
CA VAL A 164 4.59 -14.42 3.25
C VAL A 164 5.62 -13.47 2.63
N CYS A 165 5.31 -12.18 2.52
CA CYS A 165 6.22 -11.17 2.00
C CYS A 165 7.48 -11.03 2.88
N VAL A 166 7.31 -10.96 4.20
CA VAL A 166 8.41 -10.86 5.17
C VAL A 166 9.33 -12.07 5.08
N LEU A 167 8.78 -13.29 4.98
CA LEU A 167 9.56 -14.50 4.77
C LEU A 167 10.31 -14.47 3.43
N GLY A 168 9.65 -14.03 2.34
CA GLY A 168 10.27 -13.88 1.02
C GLY A 168 11.44 -12.87 1.05
N LEU A 169 11.25 -11.72 1.70
CA LEU A 169 12.29 -10.71 1.90
C LEU A 169 13.44 -11.24 2.75
N ALA A 170 13.17 -12.00 3.81
CA ALA A 170 14.21 -12.63 4.63
C ALA A 170 15.06 -13.62 3.82
N VAL A 171 14.43 -14.43 2.97
CA VAL A 171 15.13 -15.35 2.05
C VAL A 171 15.98 -14.57 1.04
N LEU A 172 15.46 -13.47 0.48
CA LEU A 172 16.20 -12.59 -0.42
C LEU A 172 17.42 -11.95 0.26
N LEU A 173 17.28 -11.53 1.52
CA LEU A 173 18.37 -11.00 2.32
C LEU A 173 19.46 -12.04 2.55
N HIS A 174 19.07 -13.23 2.98
CA HIS A 174 20.01 -14.32 3.22
C HIS A 174 20.84 -14.64 1.97
N LYS A 175 20.22 -14.63 0.79
CA LYS A 175 20.92 -14.86 -0.47
C LYS A 175 21.85 -13.71 -0.88
N ASN A 176 21.52 -12.46 -0.53
CA ASN A 176 22.20 -11.26 -0.99
C ASN A 176 23.02 -10.55 0.09
N LEU A 177 23.44 -11.23 1.17
CA LEU A 177 24.12 -10.61 2.33
C LEU A 177 25.31 -9.70 1.97
N ASN A 178 26.05 -10.01 0.89
CA ASN A 178 27.20 -9.23 0.42
C ASN A 178 26.94 -8.49 -0.91
N GLY A 179 25.70 -8.47 -1.40
CA GLY A 179 25.34 -7.89 -2.68
C GLY A 179 24.94 -6.41 -2.60
N ALA A 180 25.00 -5.72 -3.74
CA ALA A 180 24.51 -4.34 -3.86
C ALA A 180 23.02 -4.18 -3.48
N TYR A 181 22.25 -5.27 -3.57
CA TYR A 181 20.83 -5.34 -3.23
C TYR A 181 20.56 -5.55 -1.73
N PHE A 182 21.57 -5.78 -0.88
CA PHE A 182 21.35 -6.02 0.55
C PHE A 182 20.62 -4.86 1.23
N LYS A 183 21.18 -3.65 1.12
CA LYS A 183 20.61 -2.44 1.74
C LYS A 183 19.16 -2.18 1.32
N PRO A 184 18.82 -2.19 0.01
CA PRO A 184 17.44 -1.97 -0.39
C PRO A 184 16.49 -3.04 0.12
N VAL A 185 16.83 -4.32 0.01
CA VAL A 185 15.96 -5.39 0.52
C VAL A 185 15.82 -5.31 2.05
N MET A 186 16.88 -4.90 2.76
CA MET A 186 16.86 -4.82 4.23
C MET A 186 15.93 -3.72 4.71
N LEU A 187 15.94 -2.56 4.04
CA LEU A 187 14.99 -1.51 4.37
C LEU A 187 13.54 -2.00 4.19
N HIS A 188 13.23 -2.67 3.07
CA HIS A 188 11.89 -3.19 2.83
C HIS A 188 11.49 -4.21 3.88
N PHE A 189 12.38 -5.15 4.21
CA PHE A 189 12.13 -6.12 5.27
C PHE A 189 11.77 -5.45 6.60
N ILE A 190 12.59 -4.49 7.05
CA ILE A 190 12.36 -3.78 8.31
C ILE A 190 11.07 -2.96 8.24
N ALA A 191 10.86 -2.22 7.15
CA ALA A 191 9.69 -1.37 7.00
C ALA A 191 8.40 -2.20 6.96
N THR A 192 8.35 -3.29 6.20
CA THR A 192 7.21 -4.22 6.17
C THR A 192 6.94 -4.82 7.54
N LEU A 193 7.98 -5.29 8.25
CA LEU A 193 7.83 -5.92 9.56
C LEU A 193 7.20 -4.95 10.59
N PHE A 194 7.74 -3.73 10.69
CA PHE A 194 7.35 -2.79 11.74
C PHE A 194 6.16 -1.90 11.38
N LEU A 195 5.92 -1.63 10.09
CA LEU A 195 4.87 -0.72 9.65
C LEU A 195 3.65 -1.43 9.06
N GLU A 196 3.74 -2.73 8.76
CA GLU A 196 2.61 -3.53 8.26
C GLU A 196 2.34 -4.74 9.15
N GLU A 197 3.31 -5.65 9.33
CA GLU A 197 3.06 -6.93 10.02
C GLU A 197 2.70 -6.75 11.50
N PHE A 198 3.52 -6.04 12.28
CA PHE A 198 3.22 -5.79 13.70
C PHE A 198 1.94 -4.99 13.94
N PRO A 199 1.63 -3.91 13.19
CA PRO A 199 0.35 -3.24 13.28
C PRO A 199 -0.85 -4.16 12.97
N LEU A 200 -0.76 -4.98 11.93
CA LEU A 200 -1.81 -5.94 11.57
C LEU A 200 -2.01 -6.99 12.68
N ILE A 201 -0.93 -7.56 13.22
CA ILE A 201 -1.01 -8.48 14.38
C ILE A 201 -1.71 -7.80 15.55
N THR A 202 -1.34 -6.56 15.86
CA THR A 202 -1.95 -5.80 16.97
C THR A 202 -3.44 -5.57 16.74
N CYS A 203 -3.82 -5.15 15.54
CA CYS A 203 -5.21 -4.95 15.16
C CYS A 203 -6.03 -6.24 15.29
N ILE A 204 -5.50 -7.37 14.82
CA ILE A 204 -6.14 -8.68 14.85
C ILE A 204 -6.28 -9.20 16.29
N LEU A 205 -5.23 -9.09 17.11
CA LEU A 205 -5.29 -9.50 18.52
C LEU A 205 -6.35 -8.71 19.28
N LEU A 206 -6.43 -7.39 19.06
CA LEU A 206 -7.44 -6.55 19.70
C LEU A 206 -8.85 -6.89 19.22
N LYS A 207 -9.04 -7.12 17.92
CA LYS A 207 -10.30 -7.59 17.33
C LYS A 207 -10.78 -8.87 17.99
N TYR A 208 -9.94 -9.91 18.02
CA TYR A 208 -10.32 -11.21 18.60
C TYR A 208 -10.44 -11.20 20.13
N SER A 209 -9.90 -10.19 20.80
CA SER A 209 -10.11 -9.96 22.24
C SER A 209 -11.41 -9.19 22.55
N ASN A 210 -12.20 -8.83 21.54
CA ASN A 210 -13.39 -7.96 21.66
C ASN A 210 -13.07 -6.65 22.39
N ASN A 211 -11.90 -6.07 22.10
CA ASN A 211 -11.47 -4.81 22.69
C ASN A 211 -11.82 -3.65 21.76
N ASN A 212 -12.55 -2.66 22.26
CA ASN A 212 -12.93 -1.45 21.52
C ASN A 212 -11.72 -0.68 20.93
N SER A 213 -10.51 -0.92 21.45
CA SER A 213 -9.25 -0.37 20.91
C SER A 213 -8.87 -0.94 19.54
N ALA A 214 -9.53 -2.01 19.07
CA ALA A 214 -9.29 -2.59 17.74
C ALA A 214 -9.52 -1.57 16.62
N ILE A 215 -10.52 -0.69 16.79
CA ILE A 215 -10.81 0.40 15.86
C ILE A 215 -9.65 1.40 15.78
N ILE A 216 -9.10 1.79 16.94
CA ILE A 216 -7.94 2.69 16.99
C ILE A 216 -6.72 2.01 16.34
N ALA A 217 -6.52 0.72 16.61
CA ALA A 217 -5.43 -0.03 16.00
C ALA A 217 -5.57 -0.15 14.48
N ALA A 218 -6.79 -0.32 13.96
CA ALA A 218 -7.08 -0.28 12.54
C ALA A 218 -6.73 1.09 11.92
N ASP A 219 -7.13 2.19 12.57
CA ASP A 219 -6.80 3.53 12.10
C ASP A 219 -5.29 3.78 12.07
N VAL A 220 -4.59 3.39 13.15
CA VAL A 220 -3.12 3.49 13.23
C VAL A 220 -2.45 2.59 12.17
N THR A 221 -2.98 1.40 11.91
CA THR A 221 -2.48 0.51 10.85
C THR A 221 -2.54 1.20 9.49
N ASN A 222 -3.66 1.85 9.15
CA ASN A 222 -3.78 2.60 7.89
C ASN A 222 -2.76 3.74 7.80
N TRP A 223 -2.50 4.45 8.90
CA TRP A 223 -1.50 5.51 8.93
C TRP A 223 -0.09 4.95 8.71
N LEU A 224 0.25 3.83 9.36
CA LEU A 224 1.57 3.20 9.23
C LEU A 224 1.80 2.61 7.84
N VAL A 225 0.75 2.03 7.22
CA VAL A 225 0.79 1.59 5.82
C VAL A 225 1.06 2.78 4.88
N CYS A 226 0.48 3.95 5.13
CA CYS A 226 0.79 5.16 4.37
C CYS A 226 2.26 5.57 4.53
N VAL A 227 2.77 5.54 5.76
CA VAL A 227 4.20 5.83 6.05
C VAL A 227 5.11 4.82 5.35
N HIS A 228 4.77 3.54 5.38
CA HIS A 228 5.48 2.48 4.67
C HIS A 228 5.60 2.79 3.17
N SER A 229 4.48 3.11 2.51
CA SER A 229 4.47 3.44 1.10
C SER A 229 5.29 4.71 0.78
N SER A 230 5.17 5.76 1.61
CA SER A 230 5.99 6.97 1.48
C SER A 230 7.49 6.69 1.60
N LEU A 231 7.91 5.89 2.58
CA LEU A 231 9.31 5.49 2.78
C LEU A 231 9.84 4.70 1.59
N HIS A 232 9.04 3.76 1.08
CA HIS A 232 9.39 2.99 -0.10
C HIS A 232 9.61 3.91 -1.31
N SER A 233 8.70 4.86 -1.56
CA SER A 233 8.82 5.83 -2.66
C SER A 233 10.06 6.72 -2.52
N ALA A 234 10.31 7.25 -1.32
CA ALA A 234 11.48 8.08 -1.03
C ALA A 234 12.79 7.30 -1.26
N TYR A 235 12.84 6.07 -0.77
CA TYR A 235 14.03 5.24 -0.90
C TYR A 235 14.27 4.77 -2.35
N PHE A 236 13.20 4.54 -3.12
CA PHE A 236 13.32 4.28 -4.56
C PHE A 236 14.01 5.44 -5.28
N ILE A 237 13.56 6.69 -5.05
CA ILE A 237 14.19 7.89 -5.63
C ILE A 237 15.64 8.01 -5.19
N TYR A 238 15.91 7.80 -3.90
CA TYR A 238 17.26 7.89 -3.34
C TYR A 238 18.25 6.93 -4.01
N ASN A 239 17.82 5.77 -4.49
CA ASN A 239 18.71 4.79 -5.13
C ASN A 239 18.82 4.94 -6.66
N HIS A 240 17.92 5.67 -7.32
CA HIS A 240 17.91 5.81 -8.78
C HIS A 240 18.32 7.21 -9.24
N GLN A 241 19.58 7.37 -9.66
CA GLN A 241 20.15 8.67 -10.03
C GLN A 241 19.47 9.32 -11.23
N ASP A 242 19.24 8.56 -12.30
CA ASP A 242 18.56 9.04 -13.52
C ASP A 242 17.12 9.52 -13.22
N TYR A 243 16.49 8.88 -12.23
CA TYR A 243 15.21 9.32 -11.70
C TYR A 243 15.32 10.67 -10.96
N ARG A 244 16.27 10.80 -10.01
CA ARG A 244 16.47 12.05 -9.25
C ARG A 244 16.71 13.24 -10.16
N GLU A 245 17.61 13.10 -11.12
CA GLU A 245 17.94 14.17 -12.06
C GLU A 245 16.71 14.58 -12.88
N SER A 246 15.91 13.61 -13.30
CA SER A 246 14.67 13.87 -14.04
C SER A 246 13.61 14.57 -13.19
N ALA A 247 13.48 14.19 -11.92
CA ALA A 247 12.55 14.81 -10.97
C ALA A 247 12.95 16.28 -10.70
N VAL A 248 14.23 16.55 -10.45
CA VAL A 248 14.75 17.91 -10.23
C VAL A 248 14.53 18.79 -11.47
N GLN A 249 14.80 18.26 -12.67
CA GLN A 249 14.54 18.98 -13.93
C GLN A 249 13.06 19.29 -14.14
N LEU A 250 12.17 18.35 -13.80
CA LEU A 250 10.73 18.56 -13.91
C LEU A 250 10.28 19.65 -12.92
N PHE A 251 10.73 19.57 -11.68
CA PHE A 251 10.41 20.54 -10.65
C PHE A 251 10.89 21.96 -11.01
N SER A 252 12.13 22.11 -11.49
CA SER A 252 12.64 23.42 -11.92
C SER A 252 11.84 24.00 -13.09
N LYS A 253 11.44 23.17 -14.05
CA LYS A 253 10.62 23.59 -15.19
C LYS A 253 9.23 24.07 -14.75
N LEU A 254 8.62 23.39 -13.78
CA LEU A 254 7.32 23.79 -13.22
C LEU A 254 7.41 25.14 -12.49
N LEU A 255 8.53 25.42 -11.81
CA LEU A 255 8.78 26.70 -11.16
C LEU A 255 9.05 27.82 -12.17
N HIS A 256 9.90 27.61 -13.18
CA HIS A 256 10.23 28.64 -14.17
C HIS A 256 9.05 29.01 -15.09
N ASN A 257 8.16 28.06 -15.39
CA ASN A 257 6.95 28.35 -16.16
C ASN A 257 5.90 29.18 -15.38
N ARG A 258 6.08 29.40 -14.07
CA ARG A 258 5.23 30.30 -13.27
C ARG A 258 5.68 31.77 -13.30
N GLU A 259 6.91 32.05 -13.73
CA GLU A 259 7.49 33.40 -13.78
C GLU A 259 7.35 34.07 -15.15
N ARG A 260 6.65 33.42 -16.10
CA ARG A 260 6.23 33.99 -17.40
C ARG A 260 4.72 34.06 -17.46
#